data_AF-A0A6P8Y450-F1
#
_entry.id   AF-A0A6P8Y450-F1
#
_cell.length_a   1.000
_cell.length_b   1.000
_cell.length_c   1.000
_cell.angle_alpha   90.00
_cell.angle_beta   90.00
_cell.angle_gamma   90.00
#
_symmetry.space_group_name_H-M   'P 1'
#
loop_
_entity.id
_entity.type
_entity.pdbx_description
1 polymer ?
#
loop_
_entity_poly.entity_id
_entity_poly.type
_entity_poly.pdbx_seq_one_letter_code
_entity_poly.pdbx_strand_id
1 'polypeptide(L)'
;MARKIVIVLCFALFAAAVAQSLYTDDQVADLDGRIATCLSRLPAGPSDACRLSAGTNPIKEGARREYRVDPIVECLTKAGIPQGPALKSAKYCLTLSLWRPI
;
A
#
# COMPACT_ATOMS: atom_id res chain seq x y z
N MET A 1 42.26 26.95 -17.10
CA MET A 1 41.78 26.11 -15.97
C MET A 1 40.24 26.09 -15.90
N ALA A 2 39.53 25.89 -17.01
CA ALA A 2 38.06 25.97 -17.07
C ALA A 2 37.37 24.64 -17.40
N ARG A 3 38.13 23.56 -17.66
CA ARG A 3 37.60 22.29 -18.17
C ARG A 3 37.19 21.29 -17.09
N LYS A 4 37.58 21.52 -15.83
CA LYS A 4 37.31 20.61 -14.70
C LYS A 4 36.02 20.94 -13.94
N ILE A 5 35.46 22.14 -14.10
CA ILE A 5 34.29 22.60 -13.33
C ILE A 5 32.98 22.10 -13.95
N VAL A 6 32.93 21.90 -15.26
CA VAL A 6 31.69 21.49 -15.97
C VAL A 6 31.32 20.03 -15.70
N ILE A 7 32.29 19.15 -15.45
CA ILE A 7 32.03 17.71 -15.25
C ILE A 7 31.38 17.45 -13.88
N VAL A 8 31.64 18.29 -12.88
CA VAL A 8 31.08 18.12 -11.52
C VAL A 8 29.62 18.56 -11.45
N LEU A 9 29.18 19.51 -12.28
CA LEU A 9 27.79 19.99 -12.31
C LEU A 9 26.80 19.06 -13.03
N CYS A 10 27.26 18.19 -13.95
CA CYS A 10 26.36 17.25 -14.62
C CYS A 10 25.97 16.04 -13.77
N PHE A 11 26.76 15.69 -12.74
CA PHE A 11 26.46 14.54 -11.86
C PHE A 11 25.57 14.87 -10.66
N ALA A 12 25.30 16.15 -10.38
CA ALA A 12 24.50 16.57 -9.22
C ALA A 12 22.98 16.65 -9.49
N LEU A 13 22.53 16.47 -10.74
CA LEU A 13 21.14 16.71 -11.15
C LEU A 13 20.23 15.46 -11.15
N PHE A 14 20.73 14.27 -10.77
CA PHE A 14 19.98 13.02 -10.86
C PHE A 14 19.62 12.39 -9.50
N ALA A 15 19.36 13.21 -8.48
CA ALA A 15 18.94 12.75 -7.15
C ALA A 15 17.52 13.21 -6.76
N ALA A 16 16.70 13.66 -7.72
CA ALA A 16 15.26 13.69 -7.51
C ALA A 16 14.72 12.28 -7.78
N ALA A 17 14.90 11.37 -6.81
CA ALA A 17 14.16 10.11 -6.79
C ALA A 17 12.69 10.46 -6.56
N VAL A 18 11.99 10.86 -7.63
CA VAL A 18 10.54 10.91 -7.63
C VAL A 18 10.12 9.47 -7.34
N ALA A 19 9.56 9.22 -6.17
CA ALA A 19 8.89 7.97 -5.86
C ALA A 19 7.76 7.85 -6.89
N GLN A 20 8.05 7.22 -8.02
CA GLN A 20 7.05 6.98 -9.04
C GLN A 20 6.08 5.99 -8.42
N SER A 21 4.85 6.44 -8.20
CA SER A 21 3.76 5.55 -7.83
C SER A 21 3.76 4.37 -8.79
N LEU A 22 3.68 3.15 -8.25
CA LEU A 22 3.58 1.94 -9.05
C LEU A 22 2.21 1.82 -9.75
N TYR A 23 1.25 2.67 -9.36
CA TYR A 23 -0.16 2.56 -9.74
C TYR A 23 -0.71 3.95 -10.10
N THR A 24 -1.61 4.00 -11.08
CA THR A 24 -2.40 5.21 -11.35
C THR A 24 -3.43 5.44 -10.25
N ASP A 25 -3.99 6.66 -10.16
CA ASP A 25 -5.03 6.98 -9.19
C ASP A 25 -6.25 6.05 -9.32
N ASP A 26 -6.64 5.69 -10.55
CA ASP A 26 -7.73 4.75 -10.81
C ASP A 26 -7.40 3.33 -10.31
N GLN A 27 -6.17 2.86 -10.51
CA GLN A 27 -5.72 1.57 -10.01
C GLN A 27 -5.66 1.54 -8.48
N VAL A 28 -5.27 2.66 -7.86
CA VAL A 28 -5.33 2.80 -6.40
C VAL A 28 -6.77 2.78 -5.90
N ALA A 29 -7.70 3.44 -6.58
CA ALA A 29 -9.12 3.44 -6.23
C ALA A 29 -9.74 2.03 -6.33
N ASP A 30 -9.41 1.27 -7.38
CA ASP A 30 -9.80 -0.14 -7.50
C ASP A 30 -9.27 -0.98 -6.34
N LEU A 31 -7.97 -0.84 -6.02
CA LEU A 31 -7.35 -1.55 -4.91
C LEU A 31 -7.98 -1.19 -3.56
N ASP A 32 -8.28 0.08 -3.35
CA ASP A 32 -8.95 0.56 -2.14
C ASP A 32 -10.34 -0.08 -1.98
N GLY A 33 -11.12 -0.12 -3.07
CA GLY A 33 -12.42 -0.78 -3.11
C GLY A 33 -12.35 -2.29 -2.82
N ARG A 34 -11.32 -2.96 -3.32
CA ARG A 34 -11.05 -4.38 -3.04
C ARG A 34 -10.69 -4.62 -1.58
N ILE A 35 -9.82 -3.79 -1.01
CA ILE A 35 -9.47 -3.87 0.42
C ILE A 35 -10.73 -3.62 1.26
N ALA A 36 -11.49 -2.55 0.97
CA ALA A 36 -12.73 -2.24 1.68
C ALA A 36 -13.72 -3.41 1.64
N THR A 37 -13.91 -4.03 0.47
CA THR A 37 -14.78 -5.20 0.30
C THR A 37 -14.35 -6.35 1.20
N CYS A 38 -13.04 -6.66 1.25
CA CYS A 38 -12.51 -7.73 2.10
C CYS A 38 -12.67 -7.46 3.60
N LEU A 39 -12.68 -6.19 4.01
CA LEU A 39 -12.82 -5.78 5.40
C LEU A 39 -14.27 -5.51 5.82
N SER A 40 -15.23 -5.54 4.89
CA SER A 40 -16.64 -5.16 5.12
C SER A 40 -17.36 -5.89 6.25
N ARG A 41 -16.87 -7.07 6.66
CA ARG A 41 -17.44 -7.88 7.76
C ARG A 41 -16.77 -7.63 9.11
N LEU A 42 -15.79 -6.73 9.18
CA LEU A 42 -15.09 -6.36 10.40
C LEU A 42 -15.64 -5.03 10.95
N PRO A 43 -15.38 -4.71 12.23
CA PRO A 43 -15.82 -3.46 12.81
C PRO A 43 -15.33 -2.24 12.02
N ALA A 44 -16.26 -1.40 11.60
CA ALA A 44 -15.97 -0.10 10.99
C ALA A 44 -15.20 0.80 11.97
N GLY A 45 -14.34 1.68 11.45
CA GLY A 45 -13.40 2.47 12.26
C GLY A 45 -12.00 1.85 12.25
N PRO A 46 -11.69 0.84 13.08
CA PRO A 46 -10.40 0.14 13.04
C PRO A 46 -10.07 -0.40 11.65
N SER A 47 -11.07 -0.99 10.97
CA SER A 47 -10.89 -1.52 9.62
C SER A 47 -10.59 -0.45 8.57
N ASP A 48 -11.24 0.72 8.64
CA ASP A 48 -10.96 1.83 7.73
C ASP A 48 -9.59 2.46 8.00
N ALA A 49 -9.24 2.65 9.27
CA ALA A 49 -7.93 3.15 9.65
C ALA A 49 -6.81 2.24 9.12
N CYS A 50 -6.95 0.92 9.28
CA CYS A 50 -5.99 -0.05 8.79
C CYS A 50 -5.98 -0.19 7.26
N ARG A 51 -7.14 -0.10 6.61
CA ARG A 51 -7.24 -0.02 5.14
C ARG A 51 -6.41 1.13 4.61
N LEU A 52 -6.58 2.33 5.16
CA LEU A 52 -5.90 3.52 4.68
C LEU A 52 -4.40 3.50 5.04
N SER A 53 -4.07 3.34 6.32
CA SER A 53 -2.69 3.46 6.82
C SER A 53 -1.78 2.30 6.42
N ALA A 54 -2.29 1.07 6.41
CA ALA A 54 -1.50 -0.12 6.12
C ALA A 54 -1.80 -0.70 4.73
N GLY A 55 -2.84 -0.24 4.04
CA GLY A 55 -3.16 -0.65 2.66
C GLY A 55 -2.90 0.46 1.66
N THR A 56 -3.89 1.33 1.49
CA THR A 56 -4.03 2.26 0.36
C THR A 56 -2.96 3.35 0.33
N ASN A 57 -2.57 3.95 1.46
CA ASN A 57 -1.54 5.00 1.48
C ASN A 57 -0.16 4.46 1.08
N PRO A 58 0.33 3.35 1.65
CA PRO A 58 1.57 2.72 1.17
C PRO A 58 1.53 2.39 -0.33
N ILE A 59 0.39 1.93 -0.86
CA ILE A 59 0.23 1.63 -2.29
C ILE A 59 0.40 2.90 -3.13
N LYS A 60 -0.20 4.02 -2.71
CA LYS A 60 0.00 5.34 -3.34
C LYS A 60 1.46 5.80 -3.32
N GLU A 61 2.19 5.44 -2.28
CA GLU A 61 3.61 5.75 -2.09
C GLU A 61 4.54 4.78 -2.85
N GLY A 62 3.99 3.84 -3.63
CA GLY A 62 4.75 2.89 -4.44
C GLY A 62 5.05 1.56 -3.75
N ALA A 63 4.38 1.22 -2.65
CA ALA A 63 4.44 -0.12 -2.09
C ALA A 63 3.68 -1.10 -2.97
N ARG A 64 4.26 -2.28 -3.20
CA ARG A 64 3.61 -3.37 -3.92
C ARG A 64 2.36 -3.86 -3.17
N ARG A 65 1.24 -3.92 -3.88
CA ARG A 65 -0.08 -4.30 -3.35
C ARG A 65 -0.08 -5.69 -2.69
N GLU A 66 0.61 -6.67 -3.27
CA GLU A 66 0.65 -8.06 -2.83
C GLU A 66 1.25 -8.22 -1.43
N TYR A 67 2.11 -7.27 -1.03
CA TYR A 67 2.77 -7.24 0.27
C TYR A 67 1.99 -6.46 1.33
N ARG A 68 0.79 -5.93 1.02
CA ARG A 68 -0.02 -5.19 1.99
C ARG A 68 -0.95 -6.07 2.82
N VAL A 69 -1.09 -7.35 2.49
CA VAL A 69 -1.96 -8.28 3.24
C VAL A 69 -1.56 -8.37 4.72
N ASP A 70 -0.30 -8.74 4.99
CA ASP A 70 0.16 -8.94 6.37
C ASP A 70 0.20 -7.62 7.18
N PRO A 71 0.67 -6.48 6.64
CA PRO A 71 0.58 -5.20 7.33
C PRO A 71 -0.86 -4.79 7.69
N ILE A 72 -1.84 -5.03 6.80
CA ILE A 72 -3.25 -4.76 7.10
C ILE A 72 -3.71 -5.65 8.27
N VAL A 73 -3.44 -6.96 8.21
CA VAL A 73 -3.84 -7.92 9.25
C VAL A 73 -3.17 -7.63 10.59
N GLU A 74 -1.90 -7.24 10.59
CA GLU A 74 -1.16 -6.83 11.78
C GLU A 74 -1.78 -5.56 12.38
N CYS A 75 -2.10 -4.56 11.55
CA CYS A 75 -2.80 -3.37 12.01
C CYS A 75 -4.14 -3.72 12.66
N LEU A 76 -4.96 -4.57 12.03
CA LEU A 76 -6.25 -5.00 12.57
C LEU A 76 -6.09 -5.70 13.92
N THR A 77 -5.07 -6.55 14.04
CA THR A 77 -4.74 -7.26 15.29
C THR A 77 -4.33 -6.26 16.38
N LYS A 78 -3.46 -5.29 16.06
CA LYS A 78 -3.04 -4.22 17.00
C LYS A 78 -4.21 -3.32 17.41
N ALA A 79 -5.18 -3.14 16.52
CA ALA A 79 -6.41 -2.42 16.79
C ALA A 79 -7.46 -3.24 17.59
N GLY A 80 -7.10 -4.45 18.05
CA GLY A 80 -7.93 -5.27 18.93
C GLY A 80 -8.96 -6.14 18.21
N ILE A 81 -8.91 -6.26 16.88
CA ILE A 81 -9.78 -7.21 16.16
C ILE A 81 -9.33 -8.64 16.50
N PRO A 82 -10.21 -9.48 17.07
CA PRO A 82 -9.84 -10.83 17.48
C PRO A 82 -9.34 -11.69 16.31
N GLN A 83 -8.38 -12.58 16.58
CA GLN A 83 -7.87 -13.56 15.61
C GLN A 83 -8.84 -14.73 15.37
N GLY A 84 -10.11 -14.40 15.12
CA GLY A 84 -11.19 -15.33 14.87
C GLY A 84 -11.44 -15.59 13.37
N PRO A 85 -12.52 -16.31 13.05
CA PRO A 85 -12.88 -16.66 11.67
C PRO A 85 -13.00 -15.43 10.75
N ALA A 86 -13.57 -14.32 11.24
CA ALA A 86 -13.76 -13.12 10.45
C ALA A 86 -12.42 -12.51 9.97
N LEU A 87 -11.42 -12.40 10.85
CA LEU A 87 -10.10 -11.89 10.47
C LEU A 87 -9.37 -12.85 9.53
N LYS A 88 -9.53 -14.17 9.71
CA LYS A 88 -8.98 -15.18 8.78
C LYS A 88 -9.61 -15.08 7.40
N SER A 89 -10.93 -14.92 7.32
CA SER A 89 -11.65 -14.71 6.06
C SER A 89 -11.23 -13.41 5.38
N ALA A 90 -11.06 -12.33 6.13
CA ALA A 90 -10.54 -11.06 5.61
C ALA A 90 -9.13 -11.21 5.04
N LYS A 91 -8.21 -11.87 5.78
CA LYS A 91 -6.86 -12.17 5.29
C LYS A 91 -6.89 -12.95 3.97
N TYR A 92 -7.69 -14.00 3.89
CA TYR A 92 -7.83 -14.80 2.68
C TYR A 92 -8.37 -13.98 1.50
N CYS A 93 -9.41 -13.17 1.73
CA CYS A 93 -9.94 -12.25 0.72
C CYS A 93 -8.87 -11.26 0.25
N LEU A 94 -8.10 -10.66 1.16
CA LEU A 94 -7.02 -9.72 0.83
C LEU A 94 -5.94 -10.39 -0.02
N THR A 95 -5.55 -11.62 0.31
CA THR A 95 -4.60 -12.40 -0.49
C THR A 95 -5.12 -12.60 -1.91
N LEU A 96 -6.33 -13.10 -2.08
CA LEU A 96 -6.89 -13.33 -3.42
C LEU A 96 -7.12 -12.03 -4.20
N SER A 97 -7.57 -11.00 -3.51
CA SER A 97 -7.83 -9.70 -4.11
C SER A 97 -6.52 -9.06 -4.52
N LEU A 98 -5.56 -8.83 -3.63
CA LEU A 98 -4.37 -8.03 -3.99
C LEU A 98 -3.43 -8.74 -4.98
N TRP A 99 -3.49 -10.06 -5.11
CA TRP A 99 -2.70 -10.80 -6.09
C TRP A 99 -3.30 -10.84 -7.50
N ARG A 100 -4.59 -10.54 -7.66
CA ARG A 100 -5.20 -10.46 -8.99
C ARG A 100 -4.62 -9.29 -9.80
N PRO A 101 -4.50 -9.42 -11.14
CA PRO A 101 -4.15 -8.32 -12.03
C PRO A 101 -5.05 -7.09 -11.85
N ILE A 102 -4.53 -5.93 -12.24
CA ILE A 102 -5.23 -4.64 -12.31
C ILE A 102 -5.07 -4.11 -13.72
#